data_AF-A0A7S2VXU6-F1
#
_entry.id   AF-A0A7S2VXU6-F1
#
_cell.length_a   1.000
_cell.length_b   1.000
_cell.length_c   1.000
_cell.angle_alpha   90.00
_cell.angle_beta   90.00
_cell.angle_gamma   90.00
#
_symmetry.space_group_name_H-M   'P 1'
#
loop_
_entity.id
_entity.type
_entity.pdbx_description
1 polymer ?
#
loop_
_entity_poly.entity_id
_entity_poly.type
_entity_poly.pdbx_seq_one_letter_code
_entity_poly.pdbx_strand_id
1 'polypeptide(L)'
;MAQEMRAMLDQLMGTERDVPLEHRTGRERTYTDDIVCKYYLCGLDITCFKNTRSDGDVARWVPAQSFTKLRDDDVKAAFQALSDEAKAKLGYERDTKAVLDNLVRDCDRRVERGLARARVERE
;
A
#
# COMPACT_ATOMS: atom_id res chain seq x y z
N MET A 1 8.55 -25.31 6.34
CA MET A 1 8.79 -26.28 5.25
C MET A 1 7.56 -26.51 4.36
N ALA A 2 6.61 -27.41 4.68
CA ALA A 2 5.50 -27.73 3.77
C ALA A 2 4.49 -26.58 3.55
N GLN A 3 4.21 -25.79 4.59
CA GLN A 3 3.31 -24.64 4.51
C GLN A 3 3.92 -23.47 3.72
N GLU A 4 5.23 -23.25 3.86
CA GLU A 4 5.96 -22.21 3.11
C GLU A 4 6.06 -22.56 1.63
N MET A 5 6.33 -23.83 1.29
CA MET A 5 6.27 -24.29 -0.11
C MET A 5 4.88 -24.16 -0.72
N ARG A 6 3.82 -24.38 0.07
CA ARG A 6 2.44 -24.18 -0.39
C ARG A 6 2.14 -22.71 -0.66
N ALA A 7 2.53 -21.81 0.24
CA ALA A 7 2.39 -20.36 0.03
C ALA A 7 3.15 -19.86 -1.20
N MET A 8 4.35 -20.40 -1.44
CA MET A 8 5.15 -20.09 -2.64
C MET A 8 4.49 -20.60 -3.92
N LEU A 9 3.88 -21.80 -3.88
CA LEU A 9 3.10 -22.33 -5.01
C LEU A 9 1.81 -21.53 -5.25
N ASP A 10 1.15 -21.02 -4.22
CA ASP A 10 -0.06 -20.22 -4.36
C ASP A 10 0.25 -18.81 -4.89
N GLN A 11 1.44 -18.26 -4.59
CA GLN A 11 1.96 -17.07 -5.25
C GLN A 11 2.22 -17.31 -6.75
N LEU A 12 2.65 -18.51 -7.13
CA LEU A 12 2.99 -18.85 -8.52
C LEU A 12 1.77 -19.26 -9.37
N MET A 13 0.80 -19.96 -8.77
CA MET A 13 -0.33 -20.57 -9.47
C MET A 13 -1.62 -19.75 -9.36
N GLY A 14 -1.59 -18.64 -8.62
CA GLY A 14 -2.73 -17.74 -8.43
C GLY A 14 -3.65 -18.15 -7.28
N THR A 15 -4.34 -17.15 -6.74
CA THR A 15 -5.15 -17.25 -5.51
C THR A 15 -6.46 -18.04 -5.69
N GLU A 16 -6.83 -18.42 -6.92
CA GLU A 16 -8.02 -19.25 -7.21
C GLU A 16 -7.72 -20.76 -7.32
N ARG A 17 -6.48 -21.20 -7.02
CA ARG A 17 -6.09 -22.62 -7.09
C ARG A 17 -6.99 -23.53 -6.25
N ASP A 18 -7.23 -23.14 -4.99
CA ASP A 18 -7.99 -23.93 -4.01
C ASP A 18 -9.51 -23.73 -4.12
N VAL A 19 -9.98 -22.90 -5.07
CA VAL A 19 -11.41 -22.68 -5.32
C VAL A 19 -11.93 -23.74 -6.30
N PRO A 20 -12.99 -24.50 -5.94
CA PRO A 20 -13.66 -25.44 -6.85
C PRO A 20 -14.06 -24.74 -8.15
N LEU A 21 -13.91 -25.42 -9.31
CA LEU A 21 -14.17 -24.81 -10.62
C LEU A 21 -15.56 -24.14 -10.73
N GLU A 22 -16.56 -24.67 -10.03
CA GLU A 22 -17.94 -24.15 -10.02
C GLU A 22 -18.09 -22.79 -9.30
N HIS A 23 -17.12 -22.44 -8.46
CA HIS A 23 -17.06 -21.18 -7.71
C HIS A 23 -15.93 -20.25 -8.19
N ARG A 24 -15.17 -20.64 -9.21
CA ARG A 24 -14.20 -19.75 -9.86
C ARG A 24 -14.99 -18.72 -10.63
N THR A 25 -15.07 -17.52 -10.07
CA THR A 25 -15.79 -16.42 -10.70
C THR A 25 -15.15 -15.98 -12.01
N GLY A 26 -13.86 -16.28 -12.24
CA GLY A 26 -13.13 -15.86 -13.45
C GLY A 26 -13.18 -14.33 -13.66
N ARG A 27 -13.64 -13.59 -12.65
CA ARG A 27 -13.86 -12.17 -12.71
C ARG A 27 -12.50 -11.52 -12.50
N GLU A 28 -12.03 -10.85 -13.53
CA GLU A 28 -10.84 -10.01 -13.43
C GLU A 28 -11.05 -8.99 -12.32
N ARG A 29 -10.09 -8.93 -11.40
CA ARG A 29 -10.12 -8.03 -10.26
C ARG A 29 -10.05 -6.61 -10.78
N THR A 30 -10.93 -5.76 -10.26
CA THR A 30 -11.02 -4.37 -10.70
C THR A 30 -10.45 -3.45 -9.65
N TYR A 31 -9.89 -2.31 -10.07
CA TYR A 31 -9.35 -1.27 -9.17
C TYR A 31 -10.39 -0.68 -8.21
N THR A 32 -11.69 -0.90 -8.44
CA THR A 32 -12.78 -0.51 -7.54
C THR A 32 -12.99 -1.48 -6.38
N ASP A 33 -12.53 -2.72 -6.47
CA ASP A 33 -12.78 -3.75 -5.44
C ASP A 33 -12.13 -3.36 -4.10
N ASP A 34 -12.82 -3.58 -2.98
CA ASP A 34 -12.37 -3.18 -1.64
C ASP A 34 -11.13 -3.97 -1.18
N ILE A 35 -10.96 -5.19 -1.71
CA ILE A 35 -9.79 -6.03 -1.42
C ILE A 35 -8.49 -5.42 -1.95
N VAL A 36 -8.55 -4.51 -2.93
CA VAL A 36 -7.38 -3.90 -3.55
C VAL A 36 -6.92 -2.69 -2.73
N CYS A 37 -5.62 -2.60 -2.48
CA CYS A 37 -5.02 -1.49 -1.75
C CYS A 37 -5.05 -0.22 -2.62
N LYS A 38 -5.89 0.76 -2.25
CA LYS A 38 -6.03 2.01 -3.01
C LYS A 38 -4.75 2.85 -3.01
N TYR A 39 -4.00 2.84 -1.91
CA TYR A 39 -2.70 3.52 -1.82
C TYR A 39 -1.69 2.95 -2.81
N TYR A 40 -1.70 1.62 -3.01
CA TYR A 40 -0.80 0.95 -3.96
C TYR A 40 -1.10 1.33 -5.41
N LEU A 41 -2.39 1.48 -5.76
CA LEU A 41 -2.82 1.94 -7.08
C LEU A 41 -2.27 3.34 -7.39
N CYS A 42 -2.27 4.22 -6.39
CA CYS A 42 -1.69 5.57 -6.45
C CYS A 42 -0.15 5.59 -6.37
N GLY A 43 0.50 4.43 -6.25
CA GLY A 43 1.97 4.31 -6.23
C GLY A 43 2.61 4.32 -4.84
N LEU A 44 1.83 4.41 -3.76
CA LEU A 44 2.32 4.30 -2.40
C LEU A 44 2.20 2.86 -1.90
N ASP A 45 3.32 2.15 -1.81
CA ASP A 45 3.37 0.88 -1.09
C ASP A 45 3.52 1.12 0.42
N ILE A 46 2.41 1.03 1.15
CA ILE A 46 2.35 1.16 2.61
C ILE A 46 3.14 0.07 3.35
N THR A 47 3.54 -1.01 2.66
CA THR A 47 4.27 -2.12 3.26
C THR A 47 5.79 -2.01 3.12
N CYS A 48 6.29 -0.97 2.44
CA CYS A 48 7.72 -0.78 2.22
C CYS A 48 8.52 -0.58 3.52
N PHE A 49 7.87 -0.11 4.59
CA PHE A 49 8.49 0.09 5.90
C PHE A 49 8.28 -1.07 6.88
N LYS A 50 7.66 -2.18 6.46
CA LYS A 50 7.48 -3.36 7.32
C LYS A 50 8.82 -3.83 7.87
N ASN A 51 8.85 -4.14 9.17
CA ASN A 51 10.05 -4.55 9.92
C ASN A 51 11.15 -3.48 10.00
N THR A 52 10.86 -2.23 9.66
CA THR A 52 11.76 -1.10 9.92
C THR A 52 11.35 -0.37 11.18
N ARG A 53 12.27 0.44 11.73
CA ARG A 53 11.96 1.32 12.87
C ARG A 53 10.83 2.33 12.55
N SER A 54 10.57 2.60 11.27
CA SER A 54 9.56 3.54 10.80
C SER A 54 8.21 2.88 10.48
N ASP A 55 8.06 1.58 10.72
CA ASP A 55 6.80 0.85 10.45
C ASP A 55 5.59 1.48 11.19
N GLY A 56 5.81 1.88 12.44
CA GLY A 56 4.79 2.55 13.26
C GLY A 56 4.37 3.93 12.75
N ASP A 57 5.15 4.55 11.87
CA ASP A 57 4.87 5.89 11.35
C ASP A 57 3.81 5.85 10.27
N VAL A 58 3.89 4.87 9.37
CA VAL A 58 2.87 4.65 8.35
C VAL A 58 1.59 4.11 8.97
N ALA A 59 1.70 3.20 9.94
CA ALA A 59 0.56 2.63 10.65
C ALA A 59 -0.26 3.67 11.44
N ARG A 60 0.30 4.83 11.75
CA ARG A 60 -0.42 5.93 12.42
C ARG A 60 -1.42 6.63 11.48
N TRP A 61 -1.09 6.73 10.20
CA TRP A 61 -1.84 7.53 9.23
C TRP A 61 -2.68 6.67 8.28
N VAL A 62 -2.39 5.38 8.20
CA VAL A 62 -3.08 4.43 7.31
C VAL A 62 -3.90 3.44 8.14
N PRO A 63 -5.16 3.14 7.76
CA PRO A 63 -5.97 2.14 8.44
C PRO A 63 -5.29 0.76 8.43
N ALA A 64 -5.31 0.06 9.57
CA ALA A 64 -4.68 -1.25 9.74
C ALA A 64 -5.12 -2.28 8.69
N GLN A 65 -6.38 -2.23 8.25
CA GLN A 65 -6.95 -3.12 7.24
C GLN A 65 -6.28 -2.96 5.88
N SER A 66 -5.69 -1.79 5.59
CA SER A 66 -5.03 -1.53 4.32
C SER A 66 -3.76 -2.38 4.16
N PHE A 67 -3.09 -2.72 5.25
CA PHE A 67 -1.84 -3.51 5.24
C PHE A 67 -2.03 -4.97 4.81
N THR A 68 -3.27 -5.47 4.87
CA THR A 68 -3.65 -6.82 4.42
C THR A 68 -4.29 -6.82 3.03
N LYS A 69 -4.50 -5.65 2.42
CA LYS A 69 -5.09 -5.54 1.08
C LYS A 69 -4.13 -6.02 -0.02
N LEU A 70 -4.73 -6.47 -1.12
CA LEU A 70 -4.05 -6.96 -2.30
C LEU A 70 -3.28 -5.82 -2.99
N ARG A 71 -2.06 -6.13 -3.40
CA ARG A 71 -1.15 -5.26 -4.15
C ARG A 71 -0.82 -6.02 -5.43
N ASP A 72 -1.47 -5.62 -6.51
CA ASP A 72 -1.41 -6.30 -7.79
C ASP A 72 -1.00 -5.27 -8.86
N ASP A 73 0.04 -5.59 -9.62
CA ASP A 73 0.63 -4.68 -10.60
C ASP A 73 -0.23 -4.54 -11.86
N ASP A 74 -0.99 -5.58 -12.22
CA ASP A 74 -1.88 -5.53 -13.39
C ASP A 74 -3.05 -4.57 -13.12
N VAL A 75 -3.61 -4.65 -11.91
CA VAL A 75 -4.68 -3.75 -11.46
C VAL A 75 -4.17 -2.31 -11.32
N LYS A 76 -2.92 -2.13 -10.88
CA LYS A 76 -2.26 -0.83 -10.83
C LYS A 76 -2.06 -0.25 -12.23
N ALA A 77 -1.59 -1.04 -13.19
CA ALA A 77 -1.44 -0.61 -14.57
C ALA A 77 -2.79 -0.20 -15.18
N ALA A 78 -3.84 -0.99 -14.93
CA ALA A 78 -5.21 -0.66 -15.34
C ALA A 78 -5.69 0.68 -14.74
N PHE A 79 -5.44 0.92 -13.44
CA PHE A 79 -5.77 2.20 -12.80
C PHE A 79 -4.97 3.38 -13.39
N GLN A 80 -3.69 3.19 -13.66
CA GLN A 80 -2.83 4.24 -14.21
C GLN A 80 -3.20 4.61 -15.64
N ALA A 81 -3.77 3.69 -16.41
CA ALA A 81 -4.28 3.93 -17.76
C ALA A 81 -5.58 4.76 -17.82
N LEU A 82 -6.29 4.96 -16.71
CA LEU A 82 -7.46 5.84 -16.67
C LEU A 82 -7.08 7.30 -16.91
N SER A 83 -8.03 8.07 -17.44
CA SER A 83 -7.91 9.53 -17.54
C SER A 83 -7.90 10.19 -16.16
N ASP A 84 -7.26 11.37 -16.07
CA ASP A 84 -7.14 12.13 -14.82
C ASP A 84 -8.51 12.51 -14.23
N GLU A 85 -9.51 12.80 -15.06
CA GLU A 85 -10.88 13.08 -14.62
C GLU A 85 -11.52 11.86 -13.93
N ALA A 86 -11.30 10.66 -14.45
CA ALA A 86 -11.82 9.43 -13.87
C ALA A 86 -11.11 9.10 -12.54
N LYS A 87 -9.79 9.34 -12.47
CA LYS A 87 -9.01 9.21 -11.23
C LYS A 87 -9.46 10.20 -10.16
N ALA A 88 -9.70 11.46 -10.54
CA ALA A 88 -10.18 12.50 -9.65
C ALA A 88 -11.56 12.17 -9.06
N LYS A 89 -12.46 11.58 -9.86
CA LYS A 89 -13.79 11.14 -9.40
C LYS A 89 -13.72 10.03 -8.35
N LEU A 90 -12.73 9.13 -8.45
CA LEU A 90 -12.52 8.04 -7.49
C LEU A 90 -11.94 8.55 -6.16
N GLY A 91 -11.19 9.66 -6.17
CA GLY A 91 -10.68 10.31 -4.96
C GLY A 91 -9.49 9.62 -4.27
N TYR A 92 -9.05 8.46 -4.77
CA TYR A 92 -7.96 7.68 -4.17
C TYR A 92 -6.64 8.45 -4.07
N GLU A 93 -6.35 9.30 -5.05
CA GLU A 93 -5.15 10.14 -5.05
C GLU A 93 -5.20 11.22 -3.98
N ARG A 94 -6.38 11.79 -3.73
CA ARG A 94 -6.58 12.80 -2.68
C ARG A 94 -6.35 12.20 -1.30
N ASP A 95 -6.88 11.00 -1.06
CA ASP A 95 -6.69 10.29 0.20
C ASP A 95 -5.22 9.89 0.40
N THR A 96 -4.58 9.41 -0.66
CA THR A 96 -3.14 9.08 -0.66
C THR A 96 -2.30 10.32 -0.38
N LYS A 97 -2.62 11.46 -1.01
CA LYS A 97 -1.93 12.73 -0.76
C LYS A 97 -2.06 13.17 0.70
N ALA A 98 -3.24 13.06 1.30
CA ALA A 98 -3.44 13.44 2.70
C ALA A 98 -2.55 12.62 3.66
N VAL A 99 -2.38 11.33 3.39
CA VAL A 99 -1.46 10.45 4.13
C VAL A 99 -0.01 10.90 3.91
N LEU A 100 0.40 11.17 2.67
CA LEU A 100 1.75 11.64 2.35
C LEU A 100 2.07 12.97 3.03
N ASP A 101 1.16 13.95 2.99
CA ASP A 101 1.32 15.26 3.63
C ASP A 101 1.56 15.11 5.14
N ASN A 102 0.84 14.18 5.79
CA ASN A 102 1.03 13.91 7.22
C ASN A 102 2.37 13.22 7.52
N LEU A 103 2.79 12.27 6.68
CA LEU A 103 4.09 11.60 6.79
C LEU A 103 5.25 12.59 6.61
N VAL A 104 5.16 13.47 5.61
CA VAL A 104 6.16 14.53 5.38
C VAL A 104 6.26 15.44 6.59
N ARG A 105 5.13 15.90 7.14
CA ARG A 105 5.12 16.73 8.36
C ARG A 105 5.73 16.03 9.58
N ASP A 106 5.50 14.73 9.73
CA ASP A 106 6.11 13.94 10.82
C ASP A 106 7.63 13.81 10.63
N CYS A 107 8.10 13.65 9.39
CA CYS A 107 9.51 13.64 9.02
C CYS A 107 10.17 15.00 9.27
N ASP A 108 9.58 16.10 8.82
CA ASP A 108 10.09 17.46 9.02
C ASP A 108 10.26 17.76 10.51
N ARG A 109 9.26 17.44 11.33
CA ARG A 109 9.35 17.58 12.80
C ARG A 109 10.49 16.77 13.41
N ARG A 110 10.84 15.61 12.85
CA ARG A 110 12.00 14.82 13.33
C ARG A 110 13.31 15.43 12.91
N VAL A 111 13.39 15.93 11.67
CA VAL A 111 14.57 16.59 11.14
C VAL A 111 14.87 17.83 11.97
N GLU A 112 13.87 18.68 12.25
CA GLU A 112 14.03 19.86 13.10
C GLU A 112 14.56 19.50 14.50
N ARG A 113 13.99 18.46 15.14
CA ARG A 113 14.47 17.96 16.44
C ARG A 113 15.87 17.36 16.37
N GLY A 114 16.24 16.75 15.24
CA GLY A 114 17.58 16.21 15.01
C GLY A 114 18.60 17.34 14.85
N LEU A 115 18.28 18.34 14.04
CA LEU A 115 19.11 19.52 13.81
C LEU A 115 19.30 20.34 15.09
N ALA A 116 18.26 20.53 15.90
CA ALA A 116 18.36 21.22 17.18
C ALA A 116 19.35 20.51 18.12
N ARG A 117 19.28 19.18 18.22
CA ARG A 117 20.23 18.38 19.02
C ARG A 117 21.66 18.48 18.48
N ALA A 118 21.83 18.35 17.17
CA ALA A 118 23.14 18.44 16.53
C ALA A 118 23.80 19.83 16.68
N ARG A 119 23.00 20.90 16.81
CA ARG A 119 23.51 22.25 17.10
C ARG A 119 24.02 22.37 18.54
N VAL A 120 23.27 21.85 19.51
CA VAL A 120 23.66 21.87 20.93
C VAL A 120 24.96 21.08 21.17
N GLU A 121 25.15 19.95 20.49
CA GLU A 121 26.38 19.15 20.62
C GLU A 121 27.62 19.79 19.95
N ARG A 122 27.41 20.81 19.09
CA ARG A 122 28.50 21.51 18.39
C ARG A 122 28.98 22.77 19.12
N GLU A 123 28.23 23.27 20.09
CA GLU A 123 28.59 24.38 20.97
C GLU A 123 29.22 23.87 22.27
#